data_AF-A0A1F6MQT8-F1
#
_entry.id   AF-A0A1F6MQT8-F1
#
_cell.length_a   1.000
_cell.length_b   1.000
_cell.length_c   1.000
_cell.angle_alpha   90.00
_cell.angle_beta   90.00
_cell.angle_gamma   90.00
#
_symmetry.space_group_name_H-M   'P 1'
#
loop_
_entity.id
_entity.type
_entity.pdbx_description
1 polymer ?
#
loop_
_entity_poly.entity_id
_entity_poly.type
_entity_poly.pdbx_seq_one_letter_code
_entity_poly.pdbx_strand_id
1 'polypeptide(L)'
;MSEIRRRRGESFDAFMRRVKRRWQQSGKILQTKKVQYFVPKKSKNVGRKSAVRKAHLISKTNYLRKIGKLVEEEDQFGRPQGRR
;
A
#
# COMPACT_ATOMS: atom_id res chain seq x y z
N MET A 1 -6.21 -12.14 -14.70
CA MET A 1 -6.42 -12.92 -13.47
C MET A 1 -5.09 -13.57 -13.16
N SER A 2 -4.64 -13.59 -11.91
CA SER A 2 -3.35 -14.19 -11.59
C SER A 2 -3.52 -15.69 -11.59
N GLU A 3 -3.14 -16.35 -12.68
CA GLU A 3 -3.06 -17.80 -12.76
C GLU A 3 -1.94 -18.26 -11.82
N ILE A 4 -2.31 -18.56 -10.57
CA ILE A 4 -1.39 -19.04 -9.55
C ILE A 4 -1.66 -20.53 -9.40
N ARG A 5 -0.78 -21.34 -9.98
CA ARG A 5 -0.86 -22.79 -9.84
C ARG A 5 -0.17 -23.24 -8.56
N ARG A 6 -0.65 -24.35 -7.99
CA ARG A 6 -0.04 -24.98 -6.82
C ARG A 6 1.29 -25.62 -7.23
N ARG A 7 2.33 -25.44 -6.41
CA ARG A 7 3.63 -26.08 -6.61
C ARG A 7 3.60 -27.50 -6.03
N ARG A 8 4.32 -28.44 -6.65
CA ARG A 8 4.46 -29.80 -6.09
C ARG A 8 5.26 -29.71 -4.78
N GLY A 9 4.76 -30.35 -3.72
CA GLY A 9 5.36 -30.31 -2.37
C GLY A 9 4.94 -29.11 -1.49
N GLU A 10 4.05 -28.24 -1.97
CA GLU A 10 3.54 -27.10 -1.19
C GLU A 10 2.30 -27.47 -0.36
N SER A 11 2.24 -27.05 0.91
CA SER A 11 1.03 -27.15 1.74
C SER A 11 -0.06 -26.19 1.24
N PHE A 12 -1.33 -26.55 1.41
CA PHE A 12 -2.44 -25.72 0.94
C PHE A 12 -2.40 -24.29 1.52
N ASP A 13 -2.06 -24.17 2.79
CA ASP A 13 -1.98 -22.89 3.49
C ASP A 13 -0.86 -21.98 2.94
N ALA A 14 0.31 -22.55 2.62
CA ALA A 14 1.39 -21.81 1.95
C ALA A 14 0.97 -21.30 0.56
N PHE A 15 0.25 -22.13 -0.20
CA PHE A 15 -0.32 -21.74 -1.50
C PHE A 15 -1.29 -20.56 -1.34
N MET A 16 -2.24 -20.65 -0.40
CA MET A 16 -3.23 -19.60 -0.15
C MET A 16 -2.60 -18.28 0.29
N ARG A 17 -1.54 -18.32 1.11
CA ARG A 17 -0.77 -17.12 1.46
C ARG A 17 -0.17 -16.44 0.23
N ARG A 18 0.41 -17.20 -0.70
CA ARG A 18 0.94 -16.64 -1.95
C ARG A 18 -0.17 -16.02 -2.79
N VAL A 19 -1.31 -16.71 -2.93
CA VAL A 19 -2.47 -16.22 -3.66
C VAL A 19 -2.93 -14.88 -3.10
N LYS A 20 -3.15 -14.80 -1.78
CA LYS A 20 -3.57 -13.57 -1.09
C LYS A 20 -2.58 -12.43 -1.31
N ARG A 21 -1.28 -12.68 -1.14
CA ARG A 21 -0.23 -11.66 -1.36
C ARG A 21 -0.20 -11.18 -2.81
N ARG A 22 -0.34 -12.08 -3.78
CA ARG A 22 -0.35 -11.73 -5.21
C ARG A 22 -1.57 -10.91 -5.58
N TRP A 23 -2.74 -11.21 -5.02
CA TRP A 23 -3.94 -10.40 -5.20
C TRP A 23 -3.78 -8.98 -4.63
N GLN A 24 -3.21 -8.85 -3.43
CA GLN A 24 -2.90 -7.55 -2.83
C GLN A 24 -1.92 -6.75 -3.70
N GLN A 25 -0.80 -7.35 -4.11
CA GLN A 25 0.20 -6.73 -4.98
C GLN A 25 -0.36 -6.31 -6.33
N SER A 26 -1.31 -7.08 -6.89
CA SER A 26 -1.92 -6.76 -8.18
C SER A 26 -2.76 -5.48 -8.16
N GLY A 27 -3.14 -4.98 -6.97
CA GLY A 27 -3.97 -3.79 -6.83
C GLY A 27 -5.39 -3.93 -7.36
N LYS A 28 -5.78 -5.08 -7.95
CA LYS A 28 -7.10 -5.28 -8.56
C LYS A 28 -8.23 -5.09 -7.56
N ILE A 29 -8.06 -5.59 -6.33
CA ILE A 29 -9.06 -5.41 -5.25
C ILE A 29 -9.27 -3.91 -4.97
N LEU A 30 -8.19 -3.13 -4.91
CA LEU A 30 -8.27 -1.68 -4.69
C LEU A 30 -8.92 -0.97 -5.89
N GLN A 31 -8.60 -1.40 -7.11
CA GLN A 31 -9.19 -0.85 -8.31
C GLN A 31 -10.69 -1.11 -8.37
N THR A 32 -11.14 -2.34 -8.09
CA THR A 32 -12.57 -2.69 -8.03
C THR A 32 -13.31 -1.81 -7.03
N LYS A 33 -12.76 -1.62 -5.82
CA LYS A 33 -13.34 -0.72 -4.82
C LYS A 33 -13.37 0.75 -5.29
N LYS A 34 -12.33 1.19 -5.98
CA LYS A 34 -12.21 2.57 -6.49
C LYS A 34 -13.24 2.89 -7.58
N VAL A 35 -13.55 1.93 -8.45
CA VAL A 35 -14.47 2.11 -9.58
C VAL A 35 -15.89 1.63 -9.28
N GLN A 36 -16.17 1.22 -8.04
CA GLN A 36 -17.48 0.72 -7.62
C GLN A 36 -18.60 1.76 -7.81
N TYR A 37 -18.26 3.05 -7.71
CA TYR A 37 -19.19 4.17 -7.85
C TYR A 37 -18.67 5.20 -8.86
N PHE A 38 -19.59 5.93 -9.47
CA PHE A 38 -19.23 7.08 -10.29
C PHE A 38 -18.58 8.17 -9.42
N VAL A 39 -17.40 8.63 -9.84
CA VAL A 39 -16.70 9.74 -9.20
C VAL A 39 -16.39 10.78 -10.29
N PRO A 40 -16.91 12.02 -10.19
CA PRO A 40 -16.63 13.05 -11.17
C PRO A 40 -15.15 13.44 -11.15
N LYS A 41 -14.66 13.98 -12.26
CA LYS A 41 -13.28 14.46 -12.37
C LYS A 41 -13.03 15.57 -11.35
N LYS A 42 -11.92 15.48 -10.61
CA LYS A 42 -11.53 16.50 -9.63
C LYS A 42 -11.29 17.85 -10.32
N SER A 43 -11.77 18.93 -9.70
CA SER A 43 -11.46 20.30 -10.14
C SER A 43 -10.00 20.66 -9.88
N LYS A 44 -9.49 21.69 -10.57
CA LYS A 44 -8.11 22.19 -10.40
C LYS A 44 -7.81 22.55 -8.95
N ASN A 45 -8.75 23.19 -8.26
CA ASN A 45 -8.61 23.59 -6.85
C ASN A 45 -8.48 22.39 -5.91
N VAL A 46 -9.29 21.34 -6.12
CA VAL A 46 -9.21 20.10 -5.32
C VAL A 46 -7.88 19.39 -5.56
N GLY A 47 -7.41 19.35 -6.81
CA GLY A 47 -6.10 18.82 -7.17
C GLY A 47 -4.97 19.56 -6.44
N ARG A 48 -4.98 20.90 -6.48
CA ARG A 48 -3.98 21.75 -5.81
C ARG A 48 -3.96 21.53 -4.30
N LYS A 49 -5.12 21.54 -3.63
CA LYS A 49 -5.22 21.28 -2.18
C LYS A 49 -4.65 19.91 -1.81
N SER A 50 -4.96 18.88 -2.61
CA SER A 50 -4.43 17.53 -2.39
C SER A 50 -2.90 17.47 -2.55
N ALA A 51 -2.34 18.16 -3.55
CA ALA A 51 -0.90 18.20 -3.80
C ALA A 51 -0.15 18.90 -2.67
N VAL A 52 -0.63 20.06 -2.21
CA VAL A 52 -0.04 20.82 -1.10
C VAL A 52 -0.05 19.98 0.18
N ARG A 53 -1.18 19.35 0.50
CA ARG A 53 -1.27 18.44 1.66
C ARG A 53 -0.25 17.30 1.58
N LYS A 54 -0.10 16.69 0.40
CA LYS A 54 0.89 15.61 0.18
C LYS A 54 2.32 16.11 0.38
N ALA A 55 2.66 17.29 -0.15
CA ALA A 55 3.98 17.88 0.02
C ALA A 55 4.29 18.15 1.51
N HIS A 56 3.31 18.67 2.26
CA HIS A 56 3.47 18.93 3.69
C HIS A 56 3.66 17.65 4.51
N LEU A 57 2.94 16.57 4.17
CA LEU A 57 3.12 15.26 4.79
C LEU A 57 4.52 14.71 4.52
N ILE A 58 4.97 14.73 3.26
CA ILE A 58 6.31 14.26 2.88
C ILE A 58 7.40 15.05 3.63
N SER A 59 7.27 16.38 3.68
CA SER A 59 8.21 17.24 4.40
C SER A 59 8.28 16.89 5.89
N LYS A 60 7.11 16.74 6.54
CA LYS A 60 7.02 16.34 7.95
C LYS A 60 7.64 14.96 8.18
N THR A 61 7.34 13.97 7.36
CA THR A 61 7.91 12.62 7.47
C THR A 61 9.42 12.63 7.28
N ASN A 62 9.94 13.40 6.32
CA ASN A 62 11.38 13.52 6.10
C ASN A 62 12.09 14.22 7.27
N TYR A 63 11.47 15.25 7.84
CA TYR A 63 11.99 15.93 9.03
C TYR A 63 12.04 14.98 10.23
N LEU A 64 10.94 14.26 10.50
CA LEU A 64 10.87 13.27 11.59
C LEU A 64 11.91 12.16 11.42
N ARG A 65 12.12 11.69 10.18
CA ARG A 65 13.18 10.72 9.86
C ARG A 65 14.56 11.28 10.17
N LYS A 66 14.83 12.54 9.79
CA LYS A 66 16.13 13.21 10.01
C LYS A 66 16.47 13.34 11.50
N ILE A 67 15.47 13.64 12.34
CA ILE A 67 15.68 13.81 13.79
C ILE A 67 15.55 12.50 14.59
N GLY A 68 15.37 11.35 13.92
CA GLY A 68 15.22 10.05 14.58
C GLY A 68 13.93 9.89 15.39
N LYS A 69 12.94 10.78 15.23
CA LYS A 69 11.63 10.70 15.91
C LYS A 69 10.53 10.12 15.02
N LEU A 70 10.88 9.62 13.83
CA LEU A 70 9.94 8.81 13.07
C LEU A 70 9.76 7.52 13.85
N VAL A 71 8.60 7.35 14.48
CA VAL A 71 8.22 6.08 15.09
C VAL A 71 8.35 5.05 13.98
N GLU A 72 9.31 4.15 14.11
CA GLU A 72 9.36 2.97 13.27
C GLU A 72 8.07 2.23 13.56
N GLU A 73 7.11 2.27 12.63
CA GLU A 73 5.94 1.42 12.72
C GLU A 73 6.46 -0.01 12.64
N GLU A 74 6.73 -0.60 13.80
CA GLU A 74 6.92 -2.03 13.92
C GLU A 74 5.67 -2.67 13.31
N ASP A 75 5.87 -3.47 12.27
CA ASP A 75 4.78 -4.27 11.74
C ASP A 75 4.22 -5.13 12.88
N GLN A 76 3.05 -5.77 12.71
CA GLN A 76 2.46 -6.67 13.73
C GLN A 76 3.39 -7.82 14.18
N PHE A 77 4.58 -7.94 13.58
CA PHE A 77 5.63 -8.91 13.82
C PHE A 77 6.94 -8.29 14.34
N GLY A 78 6.95 -7.05 14.85
CA GLY A 78 8.15 -6.42 15.43
C GLY A 78 9.27 -6.16 14.41
N ARG A 79 8.92 -6.06 13.12
CA ARG A 79 9.90 -5.88 12.04
C ARG A 79 10.01 -4.39 11.73
N PRO A 80 11.24 -3.84 11.64
CA PRO A 80 11.40 -2.47 11.20
C PRO A 80 10.91 -2.36 9.74
N GLN A 81 9.76 -1.71 9.55
CA GLN A 81 9.25 -1.34 8.24
C GLN A 81 10.13 -0.22 7.67
N GLY A 82 11.32 -0.55 7.15
CA GLY A 82 12.19 0.50 6.63
C GLY A 82 13.66 0.23 6.36
N ARG A 83 14.15 -1.03 6.35
CA ARG A 83 15.51 -1.32 5.83
C ARG A 83 15.49 -1.61 4.33
N ARG A 84 15.24 -0.59 3.51
CA ARG A 84 15.61 -0.54 2.08
C ARG A 84 15.89 0.89 1.68
#